data_AF-A0A918QBI7-F1
#
_entry.id   AF-A0A918QBI7-F1
#
_cell.length_a   1.000
_cell.length_b   1.000
_cell.length_c   1.000
_cell.angle_alpha   90.00
_cell.angle_beta   90.00
_cell.angle_gamma   90.00
#
_symmetry.space_group_name_H-M   'P 1'
#
loop_
_entity.id
_entity.type
_entity.pdbx_description
1 polymer ?
#
loop_
_entity_poly.entity_id
_entity_poly.type
_entity_poly.pdbx_seq_one_letter_code
_entity_poly.pdbx_strand_id
1 'polypeptide(L)'
;MNFCQDNESKLSKGALRGFHYQRNPCAQTKLVIALHGERLDVTVDIRNGLPTFGKHISMLLSSENKKQLFIPRGFQMDLLFKAIKRYCLLS
;
A
#
# COMPACT_ATOMS: atom_id res chain seq x y z
N MET A 1 18.31 4.35 -4.22
CA MET A 1 16.86 4.31 -4.55
C MET A 1 16.57 5.61 -5.28
N ASN A 2 15.99 5.55 -6.48
CA ASN A 2 15.80 6.75 -7.32
C ASN A 2 14.31 7.10 -7.28
N PHE A 3 13.97 8.19 -6.60
CA PHE A 3 12.61 8.70 -6.58
C PHE A 3 12.19 9.10 -8.00
N CYS A 4 11.00 8.69 -8.43
CA CYS A 4 10.52 8.96 -9.78
C CYS A 4 9.05 9.40 -9.85
N GLN A 5 8.29 9.28 -8.77
CA GLN A 5 6.86 9.56 -8.77
C GLN A 5 6.33 9.75 -7.35
N ASP A 6 5.34 10.63 -7.22
CA ASP A 6 4.51 10.86 -6.02
C ASP A 6 3.04 10.74 -6.41
N ASN A 7 2.20 10.14 -5.55
CA ASN A 7 0.80 9.90 -5.84
C ASN A 7 -0.12 10.21 -4.68
N GLU A 8 -0.80 11.36 -4.79
CA GLU A 8 -1.88 11.65 -3.89
C GLU A 8 -3.22 11.06 -4.34
N SER A 9 -3.92 10.42 -3.41
CA SER A 9 -5.28 9.95 -3.68
C SER A 9 -6.17 10.07 -2.47
N LYS A 10 -7.44 10.44 -2.71
CA LYS A 10 -8.45 10.65 -1.68
C LYS A 10 -9.44 9.49 -1.68
N LEU A 11 -9.68 8.91 -0.51
CA LEU A 11 -10.64 7.83 -0.31
C LEU A 11 -11.80 8.26 0.60
N SER A 12 -13.02 7.88 0.22
CA SER A 12 -14.22 8.00 1.05
C SER A 12 -14.33 6.80 2.00
N LYS A 13 -14.91 6.99 3.19
CA LYS A 13 -15.13 5.90 4.17
C LYS A 13 -15.78 4.69 3.52
N GLY A 14 -15.22 3.50 3.78
CA GLY A 14 -15.70 2.23 3.24
C GLY A 14 -15.29 1.95 1.79
N ALA A 15 -14.67 2.91 1.07
CA ALA A 15 -14.09 2.64 -0.23
C ALA A 15 -13.03 1.56 -0.11
N LEU A 16 -13.02 0.67 -1.11
CA LEU A 16 -12.10 -0.43 -1.30
C LEU A 16 -11.37 -0.24 -2.63
N ARG A 17 -10.06 -0.40 -2.66
CA ARG A 17 -9.27 -0.49 -3.90
C ARG A 17 -8.49 -1.80 -3.91
N GLY A 18 -7.78 -2.15 -4.96
CA GLY A 18 -7.05 -3.42 -5.08
C GLY A 18 -7.41 -4.15 -6.38
N PHE A 19 -6.67 -5.13 -6.86
CA PHE A 19 -5.29 -5.54 -6.55
C PHE A 19 -4.32 -4.91 -7.58
N HIS A 20 -3.16 -4.38 -7.16
CA HIS A 20 -2.24 -3.70 -8.09
C HIS A 20 -0.81 -4.26 -8.03
N TYR A 21 -0.35 -4.81 -9.13
CA TYR A 21 1.03 -5.28 -9.27
C TYR A 21 1.66 -4.77 -10.55
N GLN A 22 2.93 -4.35 -10.46
CA GLN A 22 3.75 -4.01 -11.60
C GLN A 22 4.89 -5.01 -11.71
N ARG A 23 5.03 -5.63 -12.89
CA ARG A 23 6.10 -6.58 -13.21
C ARG A 23 7.31 -5.87 -13.79
N ASN A 24 8.47 -6.52 -13.72
CA ASN A 24 9.66 -6.09 -14.45
C ASN A 24 9.34 -5.90 -15.95
N PRO A 25 9.88 -4.86 -16.60
CA PRO A 25 10.87 -3.89 -16.10
C PRO A 25 10.27 -2.72 -15.28
N CYS A 26 8.95 -2.61 -15.21
CA CYS A 26 8.24 -1.49 -14.60
C CYS A 26 7.95 -1.67 -13.10
N ALA A 27 8.57 -2.63 -12.43
CA ALA A 27 8.33 -2.88 -11.02
C ALA A 27 8.79 -1.68 -10.18
N GLN A 28 7.87 -1.10 -9.40
CA GLN A 28 8.15 0.03 -8.53
C GLN A 28 8.13 -0.39 -7.05
N THR A 29 9.06 0.20 -6.29
CA THR A 29 8.99 0.21 -4.82
C THR A 29 8.07 1.33 -4.41
N LYS A 30 7.26 1.11 -3.38
CA LYS A 30 6.31 2.11 -2.86
C LYS A 30 6.61 2.40 -1.40
N LEU A 31 6.51 3.67 -1.03
CA LEU A 31 6.45 4.11 0.36
C LEU A 31 5.07 4.73 0.54
N VAL A 32 4.29 4.21 1.48
CA VAL A 32 2.90 4.64 1.62
C VAL A 32 2.63 5.14 3.02
N ILE A 33 1.92 6.26 3.08
CA ILE A 33 1.56 6.96 4.32
C ILE A 33 0.10 7.40 4.25
N ALA A 34 -0.48 7.67 5.42
CA ALA A 34 -1.78 8.33 5.53
C ALA A 34 -1.55 9.78 5.97
N LEU A 35 -1.74 10.73 5.04
CA LEU A 35 -1.63 12.16 5.34
C LEU A 35 -2.78 12.64 6.22
N HIS A 36 -3.97 12.06 6.02
CA HIS A 36 -5.18 12.33 6.81
C HIS A 36 -5.94 11.04 7.10
N GLY A 37 -6.65 11.01 8.22
CA GLY A 37 -7.55 9.91 8.58
C GLY A 37 -6.83 8.59 8.82
N GLU A 38 -7.49 7.50 8.50
CA GLU A 38 -7.05 6.14 8.84
C GLU A 38 -7.45 5.14 7.76
N ARG A 39 -6.52 4.23 7.44
CA ARG A 39 -6.69 3.17 6.45
C ARG A 39 -5.99 1.88 6.89
N LEU A 40 -6.50 0.75 6.43
CA LEU A 40 -5.84 -0.54 6.57
C LEU A 40 -5.13 -0.92 5.27
N ASP A 41 -3.81 -1.06 5.31
CA ASP A 41 -2.97 -1.66 4.28
C ASP A 41 -2.92 -3.16 4.40
N VAL A 42 -2.93 -3.85 3.26
CA VAL A 42 -2.63 -5.28 3.15
C VAL A 42 -1.62 -5.47 2.03
N THR A 43 -0.48 -6.09 2.31
CA THR A 43 0.54 -6.42 1.29
C THR A 43 0.69 -7.92 1.21
N VAL A 44 0.64 -8.47 0.00
CA VAL A 44 0.75 -9.92 -0.25
C VAL A 44 2.06 -10.21 -0.97
N ASP A 45 2.79 -11.19 -0.48
CA ASP A 45 3.97 -11.69 -1.14
C ASP A 45 3.57 -12.64 -2.28
N ILE A 46 3.84 -12.24 -3.51
CA ILE A 46 3.56 -13.03 -4.73
C ILE A 46 4.84 -13.50 -5.41
N ARG A 47 5.97 -13.46 -4.71
CA ARG A 47 7.26 -13.88 -5.26
C ARG A 47 7.29 -15.41 -5.34
N ASN A 48 7.10 -15.92 -6.54
CA ASN A 48 7.10 -17.36 -6.81
C ASN A 48 8.39 -18.03 -6.30
N GLY A 49 8.25 -19.22 -5.72
CA GLY A 49 9.38 -20.02 -5.25
C GLY A 49 9.95 -19.61 -3.89
N LEU A 50 9.40 -18.58 -3.23
CA LEU A 50 9.82 -18.21 -1.87
C LEU A 50 8.94 -18.87 -0.79
N PRO A 51 9.48 -19.16 0.42
CA PRO A 51 8.72 -19.70 1.55
C PRO A 51 7.61 -18.79 2.09
N THR A 52 7.58 -17.54 1.62
CA THR A 52 6.61 -16.51 2.01
C THR A 52 5.55 -16.27 0.95
N PHE A 53 5.59 -16.98 -0.19
CA PHE A 53 4.57 -16.87 -1.23
C PHE A 53 3.15 -17.06 -0.66
N GLY A 54 2.23 -16.16 -1.02
CA GLY A 54 0.85 -16.12 -0.54
C GLY A 54 0.68 -15.58 0.88
N LYS A 55 1.76 -15.32 1.63
CA LYS A 55 1.66 -14.69 2.95
C LYS A 55 1.39 -13.20 2.80
N HIS A 56 0.73 -12.63 3.79
CA HIS A 56 0.40 -11.22 3.81
C HIS A 56 0.77 -10.57 5.13
N ILE A 57 0.94 -9.26 5.09
CA ILE A 57 1.00 -8.40 6.26
C ILE A 57 -0.11 -7.36 6.15
N SER A 58 -0.68 -6.98 7.29
CA SER A 58 -1.67 -5.91 7.36
C SER A 58 -1.21 -4.82 8.31
N MET A 59 -1.38 -3.55 7.94
CA MET A 59 -0.93 -2.41 8.74
C MET A 59 -1.96 -1.29 8.75
N LEU A 60 -2.30 -0.83 9.95
CA LEU A 60 -3.11 0.37 10.11
C LEU A 60 -2.21 1.61 9.96
N LEU A 61 -2.46 2.41 8.93
CA LEU A 61 -1.81 3.71 8.73
C LEU A 61 -2.78 4.83 9.09
N SER A 62 -2.32 5.80 9.87
CA SER A 62 -3.10 7.01 10.16
C SER A 62 -2.21 8.23 10.30
N SER A 63 -2.81 9.41 10.11
CA SER A 63 -2.13 10.68 10.35
C SER A 63 -1.70 10.85 11.81
N GLU A 64 -2.37 10.16 12.74
CA GLU A 64 -2.07 10.15 14.16
C GLU A 64 -0.85 9.26 14.48
N ASN A 65 -0.83 8.03 13.93
CA ASN A 65 0.23 7.07 14.25
C ASN A 65 1.51 7.27 13.44
N LYS A 66 1.44 8.03 12.33
CA LYS A 66 2.56 8.39 11.44
C LYS A 66 3.39 7.19 10.96
N LYS A 67 2.79 5.99 10.96
CA LYS A 67 3.44 4.81 10.41
C LYS A 67 3.59 4.97 8.90
N GLN A 68 4.64 4.36 8.36
CA GLN A 68 4.90 4.32 6.93
C GLN A 68 5.10 2.87 6.52
N LEU A 69 4.54 2.49 5.37
CA LEU A 69 4.68 1.15 4.83
C LEU A 69 5.60 1.19 3.60
N PHE A 70 6.78 0.59 3.73
CA PHE A 70 7.72 0.43 2.63
C PHE A 70 7.54 -0.94 1.97
N ILE A 71 7.23 -0.95 0.67
CA ILE A 71 6.93 -2.15 -0.11
C ILE A 71 8.01 -2.30 -1.19
N PRO A 72 8.93 -3.28 -1.06
CA PRO A 72 9.96 -3.54 -2.05
C PRO A 72 9.38 -4.02 -3.39
N ARG A 73 10.18 -3.90 -4.46
CA ARG A 73 9.85 -4.50 -5.76
C ARG A 73 9.58 -6.01 -5.63
N GLY A 74 8.66 -6.52 -6.44
CA GLY A 74 8.34 -7.95 -6.49
C GLY A 74 7.28 -8.40 -5.49
N PHE A 75 6.94 -7.58 -4.49
CA PHE A 75 5.70 -7.76 -3.73
C PHE A 75 4.52 -7.25 -4.56
N GLN A 76 3.36 -7.90 -4.44
CA GLN A 76 2.12 -7.36 -4.96
C GLN A 76 1.58 -6.39 -3.91
N MET A 77 1.37 -5.16 -4.34
CA MET A 77 0.60 -4.23 -3.55
C MET A 77 -0.87 -4.47 -3.83
N ASP A 78 -1.49 -5.26 -2.98
CA ASP A 78 -2.93 -5.19 -2.86
C ASP A 78 -3.24 -3.84 -2.24
N LEU A 79 -3.68 -2.87 -3.06
CA LEU A 79 -4.16 -1.61 -2.55
C LEU A 79 -5.52 -1.81 -1.85
N LEU A 80 -5.70 -2.85 -1.02
CA LEU A 80 -6.93 -3.15 -0.28
C LEU A 80 -7.08 -2.21 0.91
N PHE A 81 -7.25 -0.92 0.61
CA PHE A 81 -7.62 0.05 1.61
C PHE A 81 -9.09 -0.02 1.85
N LYS A 82 -9.48 -0.39 3.06
CA LYS A 82 -10.75 0.08 3.60
C LYS A 82 -10.46 1.42 4.27
N ALA A 83 -11.02 2.50 3.74
CA ALA A 83 -11.02 3.76 4.48
C ALA A 83 -11.87 3.58 5.75
N ILE A 84 -11.25 3.67 6.91
CA ILE A 84 -11.92 3.48 8.19
C ILE A 84 -12.57 4.81 8.64
N LYS A 85 -11.92 5.94 8.32
CA LYS A 85 -12.41 7.31 8.57
C LYS A 85 -12.68 8.08 7.26
N ARG A 86 -13.43 9.19 7.34
CA ARG A 86 -14.09 9.85 6.20
C ARG A 86 -13.18 10.48 5.14
N TYR A 87 -11.87 10.56 5.37
CA TYR A 87 -10.91 11.11 4.40
C TYR A 87 -9.55 10.48 4.63
N CYS A 88 -9.04 9.73 3.65
CA CYS A 88 -7.65 9.31 3.64
C CYS A 88 -6.95 9.82 2.38
N LEU A 89 -5.90 10.61 2.58
CA LEU A 89 -4.99 11.09 1.54
C LEU A 89 -3.71 10.26 1.57
N LEU A 90 -3.30 9.75 0.41
CA LEU A 90 -2.06 8.99 0.19
C LEU A 90 -0.97 9.91 -0.39
N SER A 91 0.29 9.48 -0.37
CA SER A 91 1.38 9.95 -1.24
C SER A 91 2.03 8.73 -1.89
#